data_AF-A0AAP2DIT1-F1
#
_entry.id   AF-A0AAP2DIT1-F1
#
_cell.length_a   1.000
_cell.length_b   1.000
_cell.length_c   1.000
_cell.angle_alpha   90.00
_cell.angle_beta   90.00
_cell.angle_gamma   90.00
#
_symmetry.space_group_name_H-M   'P 1'
#
loop_
_entity.id
_entity.type
_entity.pdbx_description
1 polymer ?
#
loop_
_entity_poly.entity_id
_entity_poly.type
_entity_poly.pdbx_seq_one_letter_code
_entity_poly.pdbx_strand_id
1 'polypeptide(L)'
;MTSLKNVLLVNGVSSGATGLILLVFGRFVATLFGSSAPAPFWAVGVFLIAFAALVVAEGVRATQRPGRVMLITTLDTLWVAGSLIIVVLQLFNLSMIGYVLISGVALWVATMAVLQARGLKKITV
;
A
#
# COMPACT_ATOMS: atom_id res chain seq x y z
N MET A 1 -3.28 0.33 -22.71
CA MET A 1 -2.11 0.02 -21.86
C MET A 1 -1.98 1.13 -20.83
N THR A 2 -1.97 0.83 -19.52
CA THR A 2 -1.71 1.84 -18.49
C THR A 2 -0.22 2.21 -18.48
N SER A 3 0.10 3.51 -18.43
CA SER A 3 1.48 3.99 -18.36
C SER A 3 2.07 3.77 -16.95
N LEU A 4 3.39 3.56 -16.85
CA LEU A 4 4.06 3.42 -15.54
C LEU A 4 3.81 4.64 -14.64
N LYS A 5 3.82 5.84 -15.22
CA LYS A 5 3.45 7.08 -14.54
C LYS A 5 2.06 6.99 -13.89
N ASN A 6 1.04 6.58 -14.64
CA ASN A 6 -0.32 6.51 -14.10
C ASN A 6 -0.44 5.44 -13.01
N VAL A 7 0.24 4.30 -13.17
CA VAL A 7 0.27 3.25 -12.14
C VAL A 7 0.88 3.77 -10.85
N LEU A 8 2.04 4.46 -10.92
CA LEU A 8 2.66 5.07 -9.74
C LEU A 8 1.75 6.13 -9.09
N LEU A 9 1.13 7.00 -9.88
CA LEU A 9 0.24 8.03 -9.33
C LEU A 9 -1.00 7.43 -8.66
N VAL A 10 -1.63 6.41 -9.26
CA VAL A 10 -2.77 5.71 -8.67
C VAL A 10 -2.35 5.00 -7.39
N ASN A 11 -1.20 4.31 -7.38
CA ASN A 11 -0.68 3.67 -6.17
C ASN A 11 -0.41 4.72 -5.06
N GLY A 12 0.32 5.79 -5.39
CA GLY A 12 0.65 6.83 -4.43
C GLY A 12 -0.59 7.53 -3.85
N VAL A 13 -1.56 7.89 -4.69
CA VAL A 13 -2.81 8.54 -4.22
C VAL A 13 -3.65 7.58 -3.39
N SER A 14 -3.81 6.33 -3.81
CA SER A 14 -4.58 5.34 -3.04
C SER A 14 -3.92 5.00 -1.70
N SER A 15 -2.59 4.89 -1.67
CA SER A 15 -1.80 4.73 -0.44
C SER A 15 -1.93 5.94 0.48
N GLY A 16 -1.83 7.15 -0.07
CA GLY A 16 -1.96 8.40 0.71
C GLY A 16 -3.36 8.59 1.28
N ALA A 17 -4.40 8.30 0.49
CA ALA A 17 -5.79 8.32 0.95
C ALA A 17 -6.02 7.30 2.07
N THR A 18 -5.51 6.07 1.92
CA THR A 18 -5.57 5.04 2.97
C THR A 18 -4.83 5.50 4.23
N GLY A 19 -3.63 6.08 4.07
CA GLY A 19 -2.84 6.60 5.17
C GLY A 19 -3.54 7.72 5.94
N LEU A 20 -4.16 8.66 5.23
CA LEU A 20 -4.98 9.73 5.82
C LEU A 20 -6.20 9.18 6.56
N ILE A 21 -6.90 8.21 5.98
CA ILE A 21 -8.04 7.55 6.65
C ILE A 21 -7.58 6.92 7.97
N LEU A 22 -6.48 6.17 7.95
CA LEU A 22 -5.95 5.51 9.15
C LEU A 22 -5.44 6.51 10.19
N LEU A 23 -4.82 7.60 9.76
CA LEU A 23 -4.29 8.61 10.67
C LEU A 23 -5.43 9.41 11.34
N VAL A 24 -6.41 9.87 10.57
CA VAL A 24 -7.52 10.71 11.07
C VAL A 24 -8.58 9.87 11.78
N PHE A 25 -8.95 8.72 11.22
CA PHE A 25 -10.04 7.87 11.71
C PHE A 25 -9.56 6.59 12.39
N GLY A 26 -8.29 6.52 12.80
CA GLY A 26 -7.68 5.29 13.35
C GLY A 26 -8.45 4.65 14.51
N ARG A 27 -9.11 5.43 15.37
CA ARG A 27 -9.99 4.90 16.43
C ARG A 27 -11.19 4.15 15.87
N PHE A 28 -11.88 4.74 14.89
CA PHE A 28 -13.01 4.11 14.22
C PHE A 28 -12.57 2.88 13.42
N VAL A 29 -11.43 2.96 12.73
CA VAL A 29 -10.91 1.79 12.02
C VAL A 29 -10.52 0.67 12.98
N ALA A 30 -9.96 0.99 14.16
CA ALA A 30 -9.67 -0.01 15.17
C ALA A 30 -10.93 -0.76 15.63
N THR A 31 -12.07 -0.08 15.81
CA THR A 31 -13.32 -0.75 16.18
C THR A 31 -13.83 -1.67 15.07
N LEU A 32 -13.70 -1.29 13.80
CA LEU A 32 -14.02 -2.17 12.67
C LEU A 32 -13.17 -3.45 12.68
N PHE A 33 -11.92 -3.34 13.13
CA PHE A 33 -10.97 -4.45 13.26
C PHE A 33 -11.15 -5.26 14.56
N GLY A 34 -12.10 -4.91 15.42
CA GLY A 34 -12.29 -5.55 16.72
C GLY A 34 -11.20 -5.22 17.74
N SER A 35 -10.43 -4.15 17.53
CA SER A 35 -9.34 -3.71 18.39
C SER A 35 -9.71 -2.46 19.19
N SER A 36 -9.28 -2.41 20.45
CA SER A 36 -9.36 -1.22 21.30
C SER A 36 -8.12 -0.32 21.19
N ALA A 37 -7.07 -0.78 20.50
CA ALA A 37 -5.79 -0.08 20.39
C ALA A 37 -5.68 0.64 19.03
N PRO A 38 -5.85 1.98 18.97
CA PRO A 38 -5.75 2.74 17.72
C PRO A 38 -4.30 2.99 17.26
N ALA A 39 -3.33 2.85 18.15
CA ALA A 39 -1.94 3.22 17.88
C ALA A 39 -1.32 2.53 16.64
N PRO A 40 -1.50 1.21 16.40
CA PRO A 40 -1.00 0.57 15.19
C PRO A 40 -1.57 1.17 13.90
N PHE A 41 -2.86 1.55 13.89
CA PHE A 41 -3.50 2.14 12.73
C PHE A 41 -2.93 3.53 12.42
N TRP A 42 -2.70 4.35 13.44
CA TRP A 42 -2.03 5.64 13.25
C TRP A 42 -0.60 5.49 12.74
N ALA A 43 0.17 4.56 13.31
CA ALA A 43 1.54 4.29 12.87
C ALA A 43 1.58 3.85 11.40
N VAL A 44 0.68 2.96 11.00
CA VAL A 44 0.50 2.57 9.59
C VAL A 44 0.09 3.77 8.74
N GLY A 45 -0.80 4.63 9.24
CA GLY A 45 -1.22 5.85 8.55
C GLY A 45 -0.05 6.78 8.22
N VAL A 46 0.81 7.05 9.20
CA VAL A 46 2.04 7.86 9.01
C VAL A 46 2.96 7.20 8.00
N PHE A 47 3.20 5.89 8.13
CA PHE A 47 4.03 5.14 7.19
C PHE A 47 3.50 5.24 5.75
N LEU A 48 2.20 5.05 5.55
CA LEU A 48 1.57 5.11 4.22
C LEU A 48 1.61 6.52 3.62
N ILE A 49 1.50 7.56 4.43
CA ILE A 49 1.66 8.95 3.95
C ILE A 49 3.11 9.19 3.46
N ALA A 50 4.10 8.73 4.22
CA ALA A 50 5.51 8.84 3.82
C ALA A 50 5.81 8.02 2.56
N PHE A 51 5.28 6.79 2.49
CA PHE A 51 5.38 5.95 1.31
C PHE A 51 4.70 6.60 0.09
N ALA A 52 3.46 7.09 0.25
CA ALA A 52 2.73 7.78 -0.81
C ALA A 52 3.49 8.99 -1.36
N ALA A 53 4.14 9.78 -0.50
CA ALA A 53 4.98 10.89 -0.93
C ALA A 53 6.13 10.42 -1.84
N LEU A 54 6.81 9.33 -1.49
CA LEU A 54 7.85 8.71 -2.33
C LEU A 54 7.28 8.28 -3.69
N VAL A 55 6.13 7.59 -3.71
CA VAL A 55 5.54 7.06 -4.94
C VAL A 55 5.05 8.18 -5.85
N VAL A 56 4.33 9.18 -5.30
CA VAL A 56 3.85 10.33 -6.07
C VAL A 56 5.02 11.14 -6.62
N ALA A 57 6.06 11.39 -5.81
CA ALA A 57 7.26 12.10 -6.25
C ALA A 57 7.94 11.41 -7.44
N GLU A 58 7.92 10.07 -7.50
CA GLU A 58 8.42 9.32 -8.64
C GLU A 58 7.44 9.31 -9.83
N GLY A 59 6.14 9.23 -9.56
CA GLY A 59 5.07 9.26 -10.56
C GLY A 59 4.99 10.57 -11.35
N VAL A 60 5.25 11.72 -10.72
CA VAL A 60 5.21 13.03 -11.40
C VAL A 60 6.45 13.33 -12.25
N ARG A 61 7.53 12.53 -12.15
CA ARG A 61 8.75 12.77 -12.94
C ARG A 61 8.50 12.61 -14.43
N ALA A 62 9.22 13.39 -15.24
CA ALA A 62 9.25 13.24 -16.69
C ALA A 62 9.81 11.87 -17.11
N THR A 63 10.85 11.40 -16.44
CA THR A 63 11.46 10.08 -16.64
C THR A 63 11.57 9.36 -15.29
N GLN A 64 10.96 8.20 -15.18
CA GLN A 64 11.02 7.37 -13.97
C GLN A 64 12.41 6.73 -13.84
N ARG A 65 12.93 6.72 -12.61
CA ARG A 65 14.20 6.10 -12.24
C ARG A 65 13.99 4.62 -11.96
N PRO A 66 14.59 3.70 -12.74
CA PRO A 66 14.39 2.27 -12.55
C PRO A 66 14.63 1.78 -11.11
N GLY A 67 15.71 2.23 -10.46
CA GLY A 67 16.03 1.83 -9.09
C GLY A 67 14.97 2.26 -8.06
N ARG A 68 14.32 3.41 -8.23
CA ARG A 68 13.24 3.85 -7.33
C ARG A 68 11.95 3.09 -7.57
N VAL A 69 11.62 2.85 -8.84
CA VAL A 69 10.45 2.02 -9.19
C VAL A 69 10.64 0.59 -8.65
N MET A 70 11.85 0.03 -8.73
CA MET A 70 12.18 -1.26 -8.14
C MET A 70 12.02 -1.26 -6.61
N LEU A 71 12.52 -0.22 -5.94
CA LEU A 71 12.33 -0.06 -4.49
C LEU A 71 10.85 -0.02 -4.11
N ILE A 72 10.06 0.83 -4.77
CA ILE A 72 8.62 0.96 -4.50
C ILE A 72 7.92 -0.39 -4.72
N THR A 73 8.18 -1.05 -5.86
CA THR A 73 7.60 -2.36 -6.17
C THR A 73 7.96 -3.42 -5.13
N THR A 74 9.19 -3.37 -4.58
CA THR A 74 9.64 -4.27 -3.53
C THR A 74 8.89 -4.00 -2.22
N LEU A 75 8.73 -2.74 -1.84
CA LEU A 75 7.95 -2.36 -0.65
C LEU A 75 6.49 -2.79 -0.77
N ASP A 76 5.85 -2.57 -1.92
CA ASP A 76 4.50 -3.05 -2.19
C ASP A 76 4.41 -4.58 -2.10
N THR A 77 5.40 -5.29 -2.63
CA THR A 77 5.45 -6.77 -2.56
C THR A 77 5.60 -7.26 -1.11
N LEU A 78 6.46 -6.62 -0.32
CA LEU A 78 6.63 -6.94 1.10
C LEU A 78 5.36 -6.63 1.90
N TRP A 79 4.66 -5.53 1.59
CA TRP A 79 3.37 -5.19 2.17
C TRP A 79 2.32 -6.28 1.92
N VAL A 80 2.23 -6.77 0.69
CA VAL A 80 1.32 -7.86 0.32
C VAL A 80 1.69 -9.16 1.07
N ALA A 81 2.98 -9.51 1.12
CA ALA A 81 3.44 -10.69 1.84
C ALA A 81 3.11 -10.61 3.33
N GLY A 82 3.39 -9.46 3.97
CA GLY A 82 3.02 -9.22 5.36
C GLY A 82 1.51 -9.31 5.60
N SER A 83 0.71 -8.75 4.68
CA SER A 83 -0.76 -8.82 4.75
C SER A 83 -1.27 -10.26 4.65
N LEU A 84 -0.71 -11.07 3.73
CA LEU A 84 -1.04 -12.48 3.60
C LEU A 84 -0.67 -13.27 4.85
N ILE A 85 0.49 -13.01 5.44
CA ILE A 85 0.91 -13.64 6.70
C ILE A 85 -0.11 -13.34 7.81
N ILE A 86 -0.55 -12.09 7.94
CA ILE A 86 -1.56 -11.70 8.95
C ILE A 86 -2.88 -12.42 8.73
N VAL A 87 -3.36 -12.48 7.48
CA VAL A 87 -4.65 -13.08 7.14
C VAL A 87 -4.62 -14.61 7.25
N VAL A 88 -3.59 -15.28 6.72
CA VAL A 88 -3.53 -16.75 6.71
C VAL A 88 -3.29 -17.31 8.11
N LEU A 89 -2.40 -16.68 8.88
CA LEU A 89 -2.06 -17.13 10.24
C LEU A 89 -2.95 -16.51 11.32
N GLN A 90 -3.86 -15.60 10.96
CA GLN A 90 -4.79 -14.96 11.88
C GLN A 90 -4.09 -14.29 13.09
N LEU A 91 -2.96 -13.61 12.85
CA LEU A 91 -1.97 -13.24 13.88
C LEU A 91 -2.42 -12.29 15.00
N PHE A 92 -3.63 -11.73 14.95
CA PHE A 92 -4.04 -10.68 15.90
C PHE A 92 -5.49 -10.80 16.38
N ASN A 93 -6.14 -11.95 16.17
CA ASN A 93 -7.56 -12.18 16.53
C ASN A 93 -8.47 -11.01 16.11
N LEU A 94 -8.25 -10.48 14.91
CA LEU A 94 -9.02 -9.37 14.38
C LEU A 94 -10.45 -9.82 14.06
N SER A 95 -11.36 -8.86 13.94
CA SER A 95 -12.70 -9.15 13.43
C SER A 95 -12.63 -9.71 11.99
N MET A 96 -13.67 -10.43 11.58
CA MET A 96 -13.79 -10.90 10.19
C MET A 96 -13.74 -9.72 9.19
N ILE A 97 -14.35 -8.58 9.54
CA ILE A 97 -14.30 -7.35 8.73
C ILE A 97 -12.86 -6.86 8.60
N GLY A 98 -12.07 -6.87 9.68
CA GLY A 98 -10.66 -6.49 9.65
C GLY A 98 -9.84 -7.35 8.68
N TYR A 99 -9.99 -8.67 8.72
CA TYR A 99 -9.29 -9.56 7.78
C TYR A 99 -9.74 -9.37 6.32
N VAL A 100 -11.03 -9.13 6.08
CA VAL A 100 -11.55 -8.81 4.74
C VAL A 100 -10.95 -7.51 4.22
N LEU A 101 -10.87 -6.47 5.06
CA LEU A 101 -10.26 -5.19 4.68
C LEU A 101 -8.77 -5.32 4.38
N ILE A 102 -8.01 -6.05 5.21
CA ILE A 102 -6.59 -6.34 4.94
C ILE A 102 -6.45 -7.05 3.58
N SER A 103 -7.28 -8.07 3.34
CA SER A 103 -7.24 -8.84 2.09
C SER A 103 -7.56 -7.98 0.87
N GLY A 104 -8.56 -7.11 0.96
CA GLY A 104 -8.93 -6.19 -0.11
C GLY A 104 -7.81 -5.21 -0.45
N VAL A 105 -7.19 -4.60 0.57
CA VAL A 105 -6.03 -3.71 0.38
C VAL A 105 -4.84 -4.48 -0.19
N ALA A 106 -4.57 -5.69 0.30
CA ALA A 106 -3.48 -6.53 -0.22
C ALA A 106 -3.66 -6.87 -1.71
N LEU A 107 -4.88 -7.23 -2.13
CA LEU A 107 -5.18 -7.49 -3.55
C LEU A 107 -4.98 -6.25 -4.43
N TRP A 108 -5.39 -5.09 -3.93
CA TRP A 108 -5.16 -3.82 -4.62
C TRP A 108 -3.67 -3.52 -4.78
N VAL A 109 -2.90 -3.60 -3.69
CA VAL A 109 -1.44 -3.35 -3.71
C VAL A 109 -0.72 -4.38 -4.57
N ALA A 110 -1.11 -5.65 -4.54
CA ALA A 110 -0.57 -6.68 -5.42
C ALA A 110 -0.78 -6.35 -6.90
N THR A 111 -1.96 -5.82 -7.24
CA THR A 111 -2.25 -5.36 -8.60
C THR A 111 -1.31 -4.22 -9.01
N MET A 112 -1.09 -3.24 -8.13
CA MET A 112 -0.13 -2.16 -8.38
C MET A 112 1.29 -2.71 -8.60
N ALA A 113 1.76 -3.58 -7.70
CA ALA A 113 3.11 -4.18 -7.78
C ALA A 113 3.33 -4.91 -9.12
N VAL A 114 2.36 -5.69 -9.58
CA VAL A 114 2.43 -6.38 -10.88
C VAL A 114 2.50 -5.38 -12.04
N LEU A 115 1.69 -4.32 -12.02
CA LEU A 115 1.70 -3.29 -13.05
C LEU A 115 2.99 -2.48 -13.05
N GLN A 116 3.54 -2.14 -11.88
CA GLN A 116 4.83 -1.47 -11.73
C GLN A 116 5.97 -2.35 -12.25
N ALA A 117 5.99 -3.63 -11.90
CA ALA A 117 6.99 -4.58 -12.39
C ALA A 117 6.97 -4.71 -13.92
N ARG A 118 5.77 -4.76 -14.53
CA ARG A 118 5.61 -4.77 -15.99
C ARG A 118 6.07 -3.46 -16.63
N GLY A 119 5.81 -2.32 -16.00
CA GLY A 119 6.27 -1.02 -16.47
C GLY A 119 7.78 -0.84 -16.35
N LEU A 120 8.37 -1.32 -15.25
CA LEU A 120 9.81 -1.29 -14.98
C LEU A 120 10.59 -2.05 -16.05
N LYS A 121 10.15 -3.26 -16.40
CA LYS A 121 10.78 -4.07 -17.46
C LYS A 121 10.89 -3.32 -18.80
N LYS A 122 9.96 -2.42 -19.11
CA LYS A 122 9.96 -1.67 -20.38
C LYS A 122 10.92 -0.49 -20.41
N ILE A 123 11.43 -0.06 -19.25
CA ILE A 123 12.36 1.07 -19.13
C ILE A 123 13.77 0.62 -18.75
N THR A 124 13.97 -0.67 -18.50
CA THR A 124 15.27 -1.30 -18.18
C THR A 124 15.78 -2.21 -19.29
N VAL A 125 14.91 -2.62 -20.22
CA VAL A 125 15.24 -3.46 -21.37
C VAL A 125 15.27 -2.61 -22.62
#